data_AF-A0A661K9B1-F1
#
_entry.id   AF-A0A661K9B1-F1
#
_cell.length_a   1.000
_cell.length_b   1.000
_cell.length_c   1.000
_cell.angle_alpha   90.00
_cell.angle_beta   90.00
_cell.angle_gamma   90.00
#
_symmetry.space_group_name_H-M   'P 1'
#
loop_
_entity.id
_entity.type
_entity.pdbx_description
1 polymer ?
#
loop_
_entity_poly.entity_id
_entity_poly.type
_entity_poly.pdbx_seq_one_letter_code
_entity_poly.pdbx_strand_id
1 'polypeptide(L)'
;MKKNKLLALILAVVITSLCFFPGAASCEKAVCARVKIEIEQELTLERVAFDARLTINNGLAGISLDNLAVNVTVKDEEENDVTDLFSIQVFSLDNISAVDGSDGVDPETTAEVHWLIIPSAGAGGENPAGKVYYVGANLEYEIKGEIQTMKVIPDAVVVKPQPLLTLDYFLPKYVYGDDPFTDEIEAAIPYPLGVRVKNTGHGTVKA
;
A
#
# COMPACT_ATOMS: atom_id res chain seq x y z
N MET A 1 46.28 -39.43 -75.13
CA MET A 1 46.12 -38.05 -74.60
C MET A 1 44.66 -37.66 -74.87
N LYS A 2 43.75 -37.29 -73.98
CA LYS A 2 43.68 -36.67 -72.65
C LYS A 2 42.35 -37.18 -72.03
N LYS A 3 42.36 -37.81 -70.84
CA LYS A 3 42.01 -37.25 -69.51
C LYS A 3 40.54 -36.82 -69.30
N ASN A 4 39.86 -37.64 -68.48
CA ASN A 4 39.04 -37.32 -67.30
C ASN A 4 37.90 -36.28 -67.41
N LYS A 5 36.66 -36.79 -67.41
CA LYS A 5 35.49 -36.09 -66.86
C LYS A 5 34.65 -37.02 -65.94
N LEU A 6 35.35 -37.75 -65.07
CA LEU A 6 34.76 -38.57 -64.02
C LEU A 6 35.06 -37.92 -62.65
N LEU A 7 34.66 -36.66 -62.45
CA LEU A 7 34.92 -35.97 -61.18
C LEU A 7 33.91 -34.84 -60.83
N ALA A 8 32.73 -34.80 -61.46
CA ALA A 8 31.76 -33.72 -61.23
C ALA A 8 30.46 -34.19 -60.54
N LEU A 9 30.35 -35.47 -60.15
CA LEU A 9 29.10 -36.05 -59.64
C LEU A 9 29.11 -36.40 -58.13
N ILE A 10 30.15 -36.02 -57.38
CA ILE A 10 30.29 -36.41 -55.95
C ILE A 10 30.23 -35.20 -54.99
N LEU A 11 30.22 -33.95 -55.50
CA LEU A 11 30.26 -32.75 -54.65
C LEU A 11 28.89 -32.09 -54.38
N ALA A 12 27.77 -32.78 -54.64
CA ALA A 12 26.43 -32.25 -54.41
C ALA A 12 25.60 -33.05 -53.38
N VAL A 13 26.16 -34.08 -52.76
CA VAL A 13 25.41 -35.00 -51.86
C VAL A 13 25.86 -34.90 -50.38
N VAL A 14 26.85 -34.05 -50.05
CA VAL A 14 27.46 -34.02 -48.69
C VAL A 14 27.13 -32.75 -47.89
N ILE A 15 26.35 -31.80 -48.42
CA ILE A 15 26.04 -30.52 -47.73
C ILE A 15 24.56 -30.41 -47.30
N THR A 16 23.79 -31.49 -47.39
CA THR A 16 22.35 -31.53 -47.05
C THR A 16 22.03 -32.42 -45.84
N SER A 17 22.92 -32.51 -44.85
CA SER A 17 22.69 -33.31 -43.63
C SER A 17 23.19 -32.63 -42.35
N LEU A 18 22.98 -31.31 -42.22
CA LEU A 18 23.28 -30.54 -41.02
C LEU A 18 22.21 -29.49 -40.71
N CYS A 19 20.93 -29.87 -40.82
CA CYS A 19 19.82 -29.07 -40.31
C CYS A 19 18.75 -29.99 -39.73
N PHE A 20 19.04 -30.69 -38.64
CA PHE A 20 18.00 -31.30 -37.81
C PHE A 20 18.43 -31.32 -36.34
N PHE A 21 18.55 -30.13 -35.77
CA PHE A 21 18.27 -29.93 -34.36
C PHE A 21 17.09 -28.96 -34.28
N PRO A 22 15.87 -29.42 -34.03
CA PRO A 22 14.90 -28.57 -33.37
C PRO A 22 15.42 -28.42 -31.94
N GLY A 23 16.35 -27.48 -31.74
CA GLY A 23 16.55 -26.91 -30.43
C GLY A 23 15.22 -26.28 -30.06
N ALA A 24 14.45 -26.97 -29.22
CA ALA A 24 13.37 -26.34 -28.49
C ALA A 24 14.02 -25.19 -27.73
N ALA A 25 13.91 -23.99 -28.29
CA ALA A 25 14.12 -22.77 -27.55
C ALA A 25 13.00 -22.75 -26.50
N SER A 26 13.27 -23.37 -25.36
CA SER A 26 12.47 -23.12 -24.16
C SER A 26 12.60 -21.64 -23.89
N CYS A 27 11.50 -20.93 -24.06
CA CYS A 27 11.39 -19.54 -23.63
C CYS A 27 11.36 -19.56 -22.10
N GLU A 28 12.52 -19.69 -21.48
CA GLU A 28 12.70 -19.53 -20.04
C GLU A 28 12.81 -18.03 -19.75
N LYS A 29 11.71 -17.31 -19.96
CA LYS A 29 11.46 -15.98 -19.42
C LYS A 29 9.96 -15.76 -19.32
N ALA A 30 9.45 -15.75 -18.09
CA ALA A 30 8.87 -14.54 -17.52
C ALA A 30 8.33 -14.87 -16.13
N VAL A 31 8.68 -14.03 -15.15
CA VAL A 31 8.01 -13.96 -13.85
C VAL A 31 6.51 -13.75 -14.11
N CYS A 32 5.68 -14.76 -13.77
CA CYS A 32 4.25 -14.78 -14.06
C CYS A 32 3.37 -14.27 -12.91
N ALA A 33 3.95 -13.91 -11.76
CA ALA A 33 3.23 -13.24 -10.69
C ALA A 33 3.38 -11.72 -10.86
N ARG A 34 2.26 -11.01 -11.03
CA ARG A 34 2.24 -9.54 -11.05
C ARG A 34 1.65 -9.05 -9.74
N VAL A 35 2.38 -8.16 -9.09
CA VAL A 35 2.00 -7.61 -7.78
C VAL A 35 2.03 -6.10 -7.86
N LYS A 36 0.93 -5.46 -7.49
CA LYS A 36 0.79 -3.99 -7.48
C LYS A 36 0.13 -3.58 -6.17
N ILE A 37 0.73 -2.61 -5.48
CA ILE A 37 0.07 -1.87 -4.39
C ILE A 37 -0.39 -0.52 -4.94
N GLU A 38 -1.55 -0.05 -4.48
CA GLU A 38 -2.20 1.16 -4.93
C GLU A 38 -2.85 1.88 -3.74
N ILE A 39 -2.66 3.20 -3.67
CA ILE A 39 -3.28 4.06 -2.68
C ILE A 39 -4.35 4.91 -3.38
N GLU A 40 -5.63 4.60 -3.18
CA GLU A 40 -6.71 5.36 -3.84
C GLU A 40 -6.82 6.79 -3.30
N GLN A 41 -6.40 7.01 -2.05
CA GLN A 41 -6.42 8.31 -1.38
C GLN A 41 -5.00 8.85 -1.19
N GLU A 42 -4.47 9.50 -2.23
CA GLU A 42 -3.11 10.09 -2.22
C GLU A 42 -2.95 11.28 -1.24
N LEU A 43 -3.99 11.63 -0.47
CA LEU A 43 -3.97 12.68 0.53
C LEU A 43 -4.80 12.28 1.76
N THR A 44 -4.15 12.28 2.93
CA THR A 44 -4.81 12.06 4.23
C THR A 44 -4.40 13.10 5.27
N LEU A 45 -5.11 13.14 6.39
CA LEU A 45 -4.68 13.86 7.59
C LEU A 45 -4.02 12.88 8.57
N GLU A 46 -3.25 13.42 9.52
CA GLU A 46 -2.90 12.67 10.73
C GLU A 46 -4.15 12.07 11.38
N ARG A 47 -4.01 10.84 11.92
CA ARG A 47 -5.08 10.06 12.57
C ARG A 47 -6.28 9.72 11.69
N VAL A 48 -6.24 10.03 10.39
CA VAL A 48 -7.26 9.63 9.43
C VAL A 48 -6.70 8.47 8.62
N ALA A 49 -7.42 7.36 8.68
CA ALA A 49 -7.05 6.16 7.95
C ALA A 49 -7.20 6.34 6.44
N PHE A 50 -6.32 5.72 5.67
CA PHE A 50 -6.46 5.54 4.23
C PHE A 50 -6.31 4.05 3.87
N ASP A 51 -6.88 3.68 2.73
CA ASP A 51 -6.83 2.32 2.21
C ASP A 51 -5.60 2.12 1.33
N ALA A 52 -4.89 1.01 1.56
CA ALA A 52 -3.83 0.53 0.69
C ALA A 52 -4.25 -0.84 0.13
N ARG A 53 -4.42 -0.91 -1.19
CA ARG A 53 -4.87 -2.10 -1.89
C ARG A 53 -3.70 -2.79 -2.57
N LEU A 54 -3.46 -4.05 -2.25
CA LEU A 54 -2.52 -4.91 -2.97
C LEU A 54 -3.30 -5.92 -3.82
N THR A 55 -2.99 -5.96 -5.10
CA THR A 55 -3.48 -6.98 -6.02
C THR A 55 -2.35 -7.93 -6.38
N ILE A 56 -2.56 -9.22 -6.15
CA ILE A 56 -1.63 -10.31 -6.47
C ILE A 56 -2.28 -11.16 -7.56
N ASN A 57 -1.74 -11.09 -8.78
CA ASN A 57 -2.19 -11.91 -9.88
C ASN A 57 -1.23 -13.10 -10.06
N ASN A 58 -1.70 -14.32 -9.76
CA ASN A 58 -0.97 -15.54 -10.05
C ASN A 58 -1.29 -16.02 -11.47
N GLY A 59 -0.47 -15.63 -12.44
CA GLY A 59 -0.63 -16.03 -13.84
C GLY A 59 -0.05 -17.42 -14.19
N LEU A 60 0.42 -18.20 -13.22
CA LEU A 60 1.02 -19.51 -13.48
C LEU A 60 -0.06 -20.59 -13.62
N ALA A 61 -0.06 -21.30 -14.75
CA ALA A 61 -0.95 -22.44 -14.96
C ALA A 61 -0.54 -23.63 -14.09
N GLY A 62 -1.46 -24.08 -13.23
CA GLY A 62 -1.30 -25.25 -12.37
C GLY A 62 -0.23 -25.15 -11.26
N ILE A 63 0.23 -23.93 -10.93
CA ILE A 63 1.21 -23.69 -9.85
C ILE A 63 0.64 -22.62 -8.90
N SER A 64 0.45 -22.98 -7.63
CA SER A 64 0.06 -22.05 -6.57
C SER A 64 1.26 -21.23 -6.08
N LEU A 65 0.98 -20.06 -5.50
CA LEU A 65 1.92 -19.33 -4.67
C LEU A 65 1.65 -19.73 -3.22
N ASP A 66 2.48 -20.59 -2.64
CA ASP A 66 2.25 -21.11 -1.29
C ASP A 66 2.94 -20.23 -0.24
N ASN A 67 2.52 -20.34 1.02
CA ASN A 67 3.13 -19.66 2.17
C ASN A 67 3.35 -18.14 1.95
N LEU A 68 2.35 -17.47 1.40
CA LEU A 68 2.42 -16.06 1.07
C LEU A 68 2.46 -15.18 2.34
N ALA A 69 3.58 -14.51 2.54
CA ALA A 69 3.78 -13.51 3.57
C ALA A 69 3.96 -12.12 2.94
N VAL A 70 3.20 -11.13 3.43
CA VAL A 70 3.27 -9.74 2.96
C VAL A 70 3.61 -8.83 4.13
N ASN A 71 4.72 -8.09 3.99
CA ASN A 71 5.12 -7.06 4.94
C ASN A 71 5.03 -5.68 4.29
N VAL A 72 4.06 -4.87 4.73
CA VAL A 72 3.89 -3.48 4.28
C VAL A 72 4.91 -2.59 4.99
N THR A 73 5.57 -1.72 4.23
CA THR A 73 6.59 -0.80 4.70
C THR A 73 6.27 0.61 4.24
N VAL A 74 6.61 1.61 5.05
CA VAL A 74 6.43 3.02 4.71
C VAL A 74 7.77 3.74 4.80
N LYS A 75 8.10 4.51 3.75
CA LYS A 75 9.34 5.29 3.67
C LYS A 75 9.08 6.78 3.50
N ASP A 76 9.98 7.61 4.01
CA ASP A 76 10.00 9.05 3.75
C ASP A 76 10.69 9.40 2.41
N GLU A 77 10.77 10.69 2.08
CA GLU A 77 11.40 11.20 0.86
C GLU A 77 12.92 10.94 0.82
N GLU A 78 13.54 10.75 1.98
CA GLU A 78 14.94 10.38 2.15
C GLU A 78 15.18 8.86 2.15
N GLU A 79 14.15 8.06 1.82
CA GLU A 79 14.13 6.60 1.80
C GLU A 79 14.32 5.89 3.16
N ASN A 80 14.24 6.62 4.27
CA ASN A 80 14.30 6.02 5.61
C ASN A 80 13.03 5.23 5.88
N ASP A 81 13.17 4.10 6.58
CA ASP A 81 12.02 3.35 7.07
C ASP A 81 11.39 4.10 8.24
N VAL A 82 10.13 4.48 8.05
CA VAL A 82 9.30 5.22 9.02
C VAL A 82 8.00 4.48 9.28
N THR A 83 7.96 3.17 9.04
CA THR A 83 6.79 2.32 9.22
C THR A 83 6.20 2.47 10.63
N ASP A 84 7.04 2.66 11.66
CA ASP A 84 6.61 2.87 13.04
C ASP A 84 5.77 4.15 13.28
N LEU A 85 5.79 5.11 12.35
CA LEU A 85 4.90 6.28 12.40
C LEU A 85 3.46 5.94 11.98
N PHE A 86 3.22 4.75 11.46
CA PHE A 86 1.94 4.32 10.91
C PHE A 86 1.42 3.07 11.63
N SER A 87 0.15 3.08 11.99
CA SER A 87 -0.55 1.85 12.38
C SER A 87 -1.09 1.18 11.13
N ILE A 88 -0.65 -0.04 10.84
CA ILE A 88 -1.03 -0.80 9.65
C ILE A 88 -1.80 -2.04 10.10
N GLN A 89 -3.01 -2.21 9.60
CA GLN A 89 -3.89 -3.31 9.98
C GLN A 89 -4.54 -3.90 8.73
N VAL A 90 -4.61 -5.23 8.64
CA VAL A 90 -5.37 -5.89 7.56
C VAL A 90 -6.85 -5.56 7.77
N PHE A 91 -7.49 -5.04 6.73
CA PHE A 91 -8.88 -4.62 6.73
C PHE A 91 -9.79 -5.66 6.08
N SER A 92 -9.43 -6.14 4.88
CA SER A 92 -10.16 -7.20 4.18
C SER A 92 -9.23 -8.01 3.27
N LEU A 93 -9.65 -9.24 3.02
CA LEU A 93 -8.98 -10.20 2.15
C LEU A 93 -10.02 -10.75 1.17
N ASP A 94 -9.66 -10.83 -0.10
CA ASP A 94 -10.47 -11.49 -1.13
C ASP A 94 -9.62 -12.53 -1.86
N ASN A 95 -10.21 -13.72 -2.02
CA ASN A 95 -9.59 -14.89 -2.63
C ASN A 95 -8.23 -15.29 -2.00
N ILE A 96 -8.08 -15.01 -0.70
CA ILE A 96 -7.01 -15.44 0.20
C ILE A 96 -7.52 -15.31 1.65
N SER A 97 -7.03 -16.14 2.57
CA SER A 97 -7.46 -16.18 3.98
C SER A 97 -6.45 -15.54 4.93
N ALA A 98 -5.17 -15.49 4.56
CA ALA A 98 -4.11 -14.89 5.36
C ALA A 98 -2.90 -14.43 4.52
N VAL A 99 -2.13 -13.48 5.04
CA VAL A 99 -0.91 -12.93 4.42
C VAL A 99 0.30 -12.98 5.36
N ASP A 100 0.24 -13.88 6.34
CA ASP A 100 1.28 -14.09 7.37
C ASP A 100 2.15 -15.32 7.08
N GLY A 101 2.05 -15.88 5.88
CA GLY A 101 2.74 -17.11 5.47
C GLY A 101 1.94 -18.40 5.73
N SER A 102 0.69 -18.32 6.22
CA SER A 102 -0.13 -19.51 6.48
C SER A 102 -1.06 -19.92 5.33
N ASP A 103 -1.23 -19.09 4.30
CA ASP A 103 -2.08 -19.34 3.14
C ASP A 103 -1.36 -19.02 1.83
N GLY A 104 -2.00 -19.29 0.70
CA GLY A 104 -1.45 -19.08 -0.63
C GLY A 104 -2.46 -18.53 -1.64
N VAL A 105 -2.00 -18.35 -2.88
CA VAL A 105 -2.83 -17.90 -4.02
C VAL A 105 -2.87 -18.99 -5.07
N ASP A 106 -4.07 -19.45 -5.39
CA ASP A 106 -4.31 -20.53 -6.34
C ASP A 106 -3.82 -20.19 -7.76
N PRO A 107 -3.49 -21.21 -8.58
CA PRO A 107 -3.10 -21.03 -9.97
C PRO A 107 -4.15 -20.26 -10.77
N GLU A 108 -3.72 -19.35 -11.64
CA GLU A 108 -4.59 -18.59 -12.55
C GLU A 108 -5.68 -17.77 -11.84
N THR A 109 -5.46 -17.42 -10.58
CA THR A 109 -6.36 -16.59 -9.79
C THR A 109 -5.74 -15.24 -9.41
N THR A 110 -6.58 -14.34 -8.88
CA THR A 110 -6.15 -13.04 -8.34
C THR A 110 -6.62 -12.95 -6.90
N ALA A 111 -5.70 -12.58 -6.00
CA ALA A 111 -5.99 -12.28 -4.62
C ALA A 111 -5.85 -10.78 -4.36
N GLU A 112 -6.63 -10.28 -3.42
CA GLU A 112 -6.67 -8.87 -3.06
C GLU A 112 -6.61 -8.69 -1.55
N VAL A 113 -5.79 -7.75 -1.12
CA VAL A 113 -5.54 -7.47 0.29
C VAL A 113 -5.66 -5.98 0.51
N HIS A 114 -6.49 -5.59 1.45
CA HIS A 114 -6.64 -4.20 1.88
C HIS A 114 -6.03 -4.02 3.25
N TRP A 115 -5.19 -3.00 3.39
CA TRP A 115 -4.74 -2.50 4.68
C TRP A 115 -5.36 -1.15 4.97
N LEU A 116 -5.82 -1.00 6.21
CA LEU A 116 -6.13 0.29 6.79
C LEU A 116 -4.85 0.84 7.42
N ILE A 117 -4.36 1.96 6.86
CA ILE A 117 -3.12 2.61 7.32
C ILE A 117 -3.48 3.93 8.00
N ILE A 118 -3.07 4.10 9.25
CA ILE A 118 -3.39 5.28 10.08
C ILE A 118 -2.08 6.01 10.43
N PRO A 119 -1.84 7.22 9.88
CA PRO A 119 -0.69 8.03 10.28
C PRO A 119 -0.82 8.50 11.72
N SER A 120 0.27 8.43 12.48
CA SER A 120 0.32 8.95 13.85
C SER A 120 0.33 10.48 13.88
N ALA A 121 0.15 11.02 15.08
CA ALA A 121 0.35 12.45 15.33
C ALA A 121 1.78 12.88 14.98
N GLY A 122 1.93 14.00 14.28
CA GLY A 122 3.22 14.50 13.82
C GLY A 122 3.70 13.94 12.47
N ALA A 123 3.04 12.91 11.91
CA ALA A 123 3.36 12.40 10.58
C ALA A 123 3.14 13.46 9.49
N GLY A 124 2.23 14.41 9.68
CA GLY A 124 2.03 15.52 8.76
C GLY A 124 3.10 16.61 8.83
N GLY A 125 3.95 16.59 9.85
CA GLY A 125 4.95 17.62 10.10
C GLY A 125 4.36 18.98 10.46
N GLU A 126 5.15 20.04 10.29
CA GLU A 126 4.73 21.41 10.62
C GLU A 126 4.26 22.22 9.42
N ASN A 127 4.51 21.72 8.21
CA ASN A 127 4.12 22.38 6.97
C ASN A 127 2.64 22.04 6.66
N PRO A 128 1.75 23.03 6.49
CA PRO A 128 0.35 22.79 6.10
C PRO A 128 0.18 22.03 4.77
N ALA A 129 1.19 22.04 3.90
CA ALA A 129 1.20 21.24 2.68
C ALA A 129 1.26 19.72 2.95
N GLY A 130 1.78 19.31 4.11
CA GLY A 130 2.00 17.93 4.50
C GLY A 130 3.40 17.40 4.16
N LYS A 131 3.58 16.10 4.39
CA LYS A 131 4.78 15.32 4.03
C LYS A 131 4.39 14.19 3.10
N VAL A 132 5.27 13.85 2.16
CA VAL A 132 5.10 12.73 1.24
C VAL A 132 5.69 11.47 1.88
N TYR A 133 4.97 10.36 1.75
CA TYR A 133 5.41 9.03 2.15
C TYR A 133 5.18 8.05 1.02
N TYR A 134 6.01 7.00 0.97
CA TYR A 134 5.94 5.94 -0.02
C TYR A 134 5.56 4.64 0.67
N VAL A 135 4.38 4.12 0.36
CA VAL A 135 3.86 2.86 0.88
C VAL A 135 4.22 1.75 -0.09
N GLY A 136 5.05 0.81 0.37
CA GLY A 136 5.44 -0.37 -0.40
C GLY A 136 5.18 -1.65 0.38
N ALA A 137 5.57 -2.78 -0.19
CA ALA A 137 5.54 -4.05 0.51
C ALA A 137 6.69 -4.96 0.05
N ASN A 138 7.10 -5.87 0.93
CA ASN A 138 7.95 -7.00 0.61
C ASN A 138 7.11 -8.27 0.70
N LEU A 139 7.13 -9.07 -0.36
CA LEU A 139 6.46 -10.35 -0.43
C LEU A 139 7.48 -11.47 -0.34
N GLU A 140 7.14 -12.48 0.43
CA GLU A 140 7.80 -13.78 0.45
C GLU A 140 6.75 -14.84 0.13
N TYR A 141 7.07 -15.77 -0.75
CA TYR A 141 6.18 -16.87 -1.14
C TYR A 141 6.99 -18.04 -1.69
N GLU A 142 6.38 -19.21 -1.74
CA GLU A 142 7.01 -20.44 -2.20
C GLU A 142 6.42 -20.87 -3.55
N ILE A 143 7.30 -21.25 -4.49
CA ILE A 143 6.92 -21.90 -5.73
C ILE A 143 7.67 -23.23 -5.80
N LYS A 144 6.94 -24.34 -5.85
CA LYS A 144 7.50 -25.69 -6.02
C LYS A 144 8.63 -26.05 -5.02
N GLY A 145 8.53 -25.62 -3.76
CA GLY A 145 9.58 -25.88 -2.77
C GLY A 145 10.62 -24.77 -2.61
N GLU A 146 10.62 -23.74 -3.46
CA GLU A 146 11.63 -22.68 -3.47
C GLU A 146 11.04 -21.35 -3.02
N ILE A 147 11.66 -20.75 -2.00
CA ILE A 147 11.27 -19.44 -1.47
C ILE A 147 11.71 -18.35 -2.45
N GLN A 148 10.77 -17.50 -2.82
CA GLN A 148 10.96 -16.32 -3.64
C GLN A 148 10.65 -15.07 -2.83
N THR A 149 11.40 -14.01 -3.10
CA THR A 149 11.17 -12.69 -2.49
C THR A 149 10.98 -11.64 -3.57
N MET A 150 10.03 -10.74 -3.35
CA MET A 150 9.71 -9.67 -4.29
C MET A 150 9.42 -8.38 -3.54
N LYS A 151 10.05 -7.29 -3.97
CA LYS A 151 9.70 -5.94 -3.51
C LYS A 151 8.66 -5.33 -4.44
N VAL A 152 7.54 -4.88 -3.88
CA VAL A 152 6.49 -4.18 -4.62
C VAL A 152 6.93 -2.74 -4.88
N ILE A 153 6.60 -2.24 -6.07
CA ILE A 153 6.80 -0.83 -6.41
C ILE A 153 5.94 0.01 -5.46
N PRO A 154 6.53 0.93 -4.68
CA PRO A 154 5.76 1.76 -3.76
C PRO A 154 4.85 2.75 -4.49
N ASP A 155 3.79 3.16 -3.80
CA ASP A 155 2.91 4.24 -4.21
C ASP A 155 2.90 5.37 -3.16
N ALA A 156 2.58 6.60 -3.58
CA ALA A 156 2.78 7.78 -2.77
C ALA A 156 1.50 8.24 -2.05
N VAL A 157 1.65 8.77 -0.84
CA VAL A 157 0.59 9.43 -0.08
C VAL A 157 1.12 10.68 0.60
N VAL A 158 0.33 11.75 0.58
CA VAL A 158 0.63 12.99 1.31
C VAL A 158 -0.15 12.98 2.63
N VAL A 159 0.57 13.07 3.75
CA VAL A 159 -0.03 13.21 5.08
C VAL A 159 0.03 14.67 5.48
N LYS A 160 -1.12 15.27 5.77
CA LYS A 160 -1.21 16.65 6.25
C LYS A 160 -1.36 16.70 7.77
N PRO A 161 -0.78 17.73 8.42
CA PRO A 161 -0.95 17.89 9.85
C PRO A 161 -2.40 18.21 10.18
N GLN A 162 -2.84 17.78 11.36
CA GLN A 162 -4.16 18.12 11.85
C GLN A 162 -4.15 19.50 12.55
N PRO A 163 -5.27 20.24 12.51
CA PRO A 163 -5.42 21.42 13.36
C PRO A 163 -5.49 20.98 14.83
N LEU A 164 -5.09 21.87 15.73
CA LEU A 164 -5.27 21.70 17.16
C LEU A 164 -6.00 22.93 17.70
N LEU A 165 -7.22 22.76 18.19
CA LEU A 165 -8.05 23.89 18.60
C LEU A 165 -8.05 24.03 20.12
N THR A 166 -7.61 25.17 20.61
CA THR A 166 -7.75 25.58 22.00
C THR A 166 -8.94 26.52 22.12
N LEU A 167 -9.88 26.19 23.02
CA LEU A 167 -11.10 26.96 23.27
C LEU A 167 -11.02 27.61 24.65
N ASP A 168 -11.02 28.94 24.67
CA ASP A 168 -11.16 29.71 25.91
C ASP A 168 -12.62 30.16 26.06
N TYR A 169 -13.24 29.78 27.18
CA TYR A 169 -14.60 30.19 27.52
C TYR A 169 -14.57 31.39 28.47
N PHE A 170 -15.35 32.41 28.12
CA PHE A 170 -15.51 33.62 28.91
C PHE A 170 -16.94 33.66 29.44
N LEU A 171 -17.05 33.44 30.74
CA LEU A 171 -18.30 33.45 31.49
C LEU A 171 -18.35 34.71 32.35
N PRO A 172 -19.55 35.28 32.60
CA PRO A 172 -19.71 36.27 33.65
C PRO A 172 -19.35 35.66 35.01
N LYS A 173 -18.98 36.51 35.96
CA LYS A 173 -18.62 36.08 37.32
C LYS A 173 -19.73 35.28 38.00
N TYR A 174 -20.99 35.60 37.68
CA TYR A 174 -22.17 34.93 38.22
C TYR A 174 -23.10 34.56 37.07
N VAL A 175 -23.67 33.38 37.16
CA VAL A 175 -24.76 32.87 36.32
C VAL A 175 -25.90 32.52 37.27
N TYR A 176 -27.09 33.04 36.98
CA TYR A 176 -28.25 32.90 37.85
C TYR A 176 -29.24 31.91 37.23
N GLY A 177 -29.58 30.88 38.00
CA GLY A 177 -30.60 29.89 37.70
C GLY A 177 -31.51 29.68 38.90
N ASP A 178 -32.34 28.66 38.80
CA ASP A 178 -33.21 28.17 39.87
C ASP A 178 -32.39 27.80 41.13
N ASP A 179 -32.86 28.21 42.30
CA ASP A 179 -32.32 27.82 43.59
C ASP A 179 -33.03 26.54 44.07
N PRO A 180 -32.36 25.37 44.05
CA PRO A 180 -33.00 24.10 44.40
C PRO A 180 -33.38 23.99 45.89
N PHE A 181 -33.06 24.99 46.71
CA PHE A 181 -33.39 25.03 48.13
C PHE A 181 -34.65 25.87 48.45
N THR A 182 -35.36 26.38 47.44
CA THR A 182 -36.65 27.07 47.64
C THR A 182 -37.81 26.36 46.95
N ASP A 183 -39.04 26.59 47.42
CA ASP A 183 -40.25 26.03 46.81
C ASP A 183 -40.69 26.80 45.54
N GLU A 184 -40.15 28.01 45.33
CA GLU A 184 -40.43 28.83 44.14
C GLU A 184 -39.49 28.41 43.00
N ILE A 185 -40.03 28.32 41.78
CA ILE A 185 -39.22 28.00 40.59
C ILE A 185 -38.79 29.30 39.92
N GLU A 186 -37.50 29.61 39.89
CA GLU A 186 -36.98 30.80 39.23
C GLU A 186 -36.54 30.54 37.79
N ALA A 187 -36.93 31.45 36.89
CA ALA A 187 -36.49 31.38 35.51
C ALA A 187 -34.99 31.68 35.41
N ALA A 188 -34.24 30.82 34.71
CA ALA A 188 -32.84 31.06 34.43
C ALA A 188 -32.63 32.37 33.65
N ILE A 189 -31.66 33.17 34.08
CA ILE A 189 -31.33 34.44 33.42
C ILE A 189 -30.34 34.15 32.28
N PRO A 190 -30.69 34.43 31.01
CA PRO A 190 -29.76 34.26 29.91
C PRO A 190 -28.51 35.12 30.09
N TYR A 191 -27.35 34.55 29.77
CA TYR A 191 -26.08 35.25 29.86
C TYR A 191 -25.28 35.08 28.57
N PRO A 192 -24.45 36.06 28.19
CA PRO A 192 -23.56 35.91 27.06
C PRO A 192 -22.43 34.93 27.40
N LEU A 193 -22.20 33.97 26.52
CA LEU A 193 -21.02 33.11 26.52
C LEU A 193 -20.05 33.59 25.44
N GLY A 194 -18.87 34.07 25.85
CA GLY A 194 -17.80 34.35 24.91
C GLY A 194 -16.97 33.09 24.66
N VAL A 195 -16.64 32.82 23.39
CA VAL A 195 -15.71 31.74 23.03
C VAL A 195 -14.61 32.32 22.17
N ARG A 196 -13.35 32.08 22.54
CA ARG A 196 -12.19 32.35 21.68
C ARG A 196 -11.61 31.01 21.23
N VAL A 197 -11.55 30.82 19.93
CA VAL A 197 -10.95 29.64 19.30
C VAL A 197 -9.57 30.02 18.77
N LYS A 198 -8.54 29.28 19.15
CA LYS A 198 -7.18 29.43 18.64
C LYS A 198 -6.72 28.12 18.02
N ASN A 199 -6.31 28.15 16.76
CA ASN A 199 -5.56 27.03 16.19
C ASN A 199 -4.10 27.09 16.68
N THR A 200 -3.70 26.09 17.45
CA THR A 200 -2.35 25.89 17.95
C THR A 200 -1.62 24.76 17.22
N GLY A 201 -2.28 24.11 16.25
CA GLY A 201 -1.68 23.08 15.40
C GLY A 201 -1.29 23.61 14.04
N HIS A 202 -0.73 22.73 13.22
CA HIS A 202 -0.21 23.07 11.88
C HIS A 202 -1.22 22.80 10.75
N GLY A 203 -2.27 22.04 11.03
CA GLY A 203 -3.35 21.84 10.07
C GLY A 203 -4.19 23.10 9.86
N THR A 204 -4.68 23.27 8.63
CA THR A 204 -5.54 24.40 8.27
C THR A 204 -6.93 24.24 8.86
N VAL A 205 -7.48 25.33 9.40
CA VAL A 205 -8.87 25.41 9.87
C VAL A 205 -9.63 26.29 8.87
N LYS A 206 -10.74 25.79 8.34
CA LYS A 206 -11.69 26.60 7.58
C LYS A 206 -12.78 27.10 8.53
N ALA A 207 -13.09 28.38 8.43
CA ALA A 207 -14.21 29.02 9.13
C ALA A 207 -15.53 28.73 8.43
#